data_AF-X1VB15-F1
#
_entry.id   AF-X1VB15-F1
#
_cell.length_a   1.000
_cell.length_b   1.000
_cell.length_c   1.000
_cell.angle_alpha   90.00
_cell.angle_beta   90.00
_cell.angle_gamma   90.00
#
_symmetry.space_group_name_H-M   'P 1'
#
loop_
_entity.id
_entity.type
_entity.pdbx_description
1 polymer ?
#
loop_
_entity_poly.entity_id
_entity_poly.type
_entity_poly.pdbx_seq_one_letter_code
_entity_poly.pdbx_strand_id
1 'polypeptide(L)'
;KLPGGKTQTVPKIWPLLRFGWNAKATTVNKDFKFHYDDAEVSEERRNLWWEPEDNKLVIIEALGIRPHANSHFTALKVSGEYMPSSRFYTLPTHNALMFGEANSLLGWNEFFAIPRLADAQVIMASSLGIPNGYRESGGVIHQTTVAVTADNIIAAIAGKIIDMA
;
A
#
# COMPACT_ATOMS: atom_id res chain seq x y z
N LYS A 1 9.44 29.25 -8.65
CA LYS A 1 10.78 29.32 -8.01
C LYS A 1 11.73 28.46 -8.81
N LEU A 2 12.96 28.89 -9.07
CA LEU A 2 13.95 28.10 -9.82
C LEU A 2 14.48 26.94 -8.96
N PRO A 3 14.71 25.73 -9.53
CA PRO A 3 15.31 24.61 -8.79
C PRO A 3 16.73 24.97 -8.32
N GLY A 4 17.03 24.78 -7.03
CA GLY A 4 18.38 24.94 -6.47
C GLY A 4 18.77 26.33 -5.96
N GLY A 5 17.82 27.28 -5.87
CA GLY A 5 18.09 28.62 -5.34
C GLY A 5 18.13 28.66 -3.80
N LYS A 6 18.94 29.57 -3.22
CA LYS A 6 19.07 29.83 -1.77
C LYS A 6 17.73 30.14 -1.05
N THR A 7 16.69 30.51 -1.80
CA THR A 7 15.33 30.81 -1.31
C THR A 7 14.33 29.68 -1.57
N GLN A 8 14.79 28.47 -1.91
CA GLN A 8 13.92 27.31 -2.07
C GLN A 8 13.43 26.85 -0.71
N THR A 9 12.13 26.55 -0.60
CA THR A 9 11.56 25.99 0.62
C THR A 9 12.18 24.60 0.84
N VAL A 10 12.61 24.32 2.06
CA VAL A 10 13.12 22.99 2.41
C VAL A 10 11.93 22.02 2.42
N PRO A 11 12.01 20.88 1.70
CA PRO A 11 10.94 19.90 1.74
C PRO A 11 10.79 19.33 3.15
N LYS A 12 9.55 19.16 3.61
CA LYS A 12 9.26 18.56 4.92
C LYS A 12 9.06 17.07 4.75
N ILE A 13 9.77 16.27 5.55
CA ILE A 13 9.68 14.81 5.51
C ILE A 13 8.98 14.32 6.79
N TRP A 14 7.87 13.63 6.63
CA TRP A 14 7.07 13.06 7.71
C TRP A 14 7.08 11.53 7.64
N PRO A 15 7.07 10.83 8.79
CA PRO A 15 6.88 9.38 8.78
C PRO A 15 5.46 9.03 8.33
N LEU A 16 5.33 7.94 7.57
CA LEU A 16 4.06 7.35 7.17
C LEU A 16 3.90 6.00 7.88
N LEU A 17 2.77 5.83 8.56
CA LEU A 17 2.29 4.54 9.04
C LEU A 17 0.77 4.55 8.93
N ARG A 18 0.22 3.63 8.14
CA ARG A 18 -1.23 3.49 7.95
C ARG A 18 -1.61 2.02 7.89
N PHE A 19 -2.82 1.73 8.36
CA PHE A 19 -3.43 0.41 8.24
C PHE A 19 -4.93 0.56 7.98
N GLY A 20 -5.49 -0.40 7.27
CA GLY A 20 -6.89 -0.43 6.90
C GLY A 20 -7.37 -1.86 6.70
N TRP A 21 -8.68 -2.04 6.76
CA TRP A 21 -9.32 -3.31 6.46
C TRP A 21 -10.52 -3.09 5.56
N ASN A 22 -10.87 -4.12 4.79
CA ASN A 22 -11.89 -4.00 3.76
C ASN A 22 -13.28 -3.77 4.39
N ALA A 23 -13.93 -2.66 4.06
CA ALA A 23 -15.26 -2.35 4.59
C ALA A 23 -16.42 -3.05 3.85
N LYS A 24 -16.14 -3.58 2.66
CA LYS A 24 -17.11 -4.30 1.82
C LYS A 24 -16.51 -5.58 1.25
N ALA A 25 -17.37 -6.44 0.72
CA ALA A 25 -16.95 -7.67 0.10
C ALA A 25 -16.07 -7.41 -1.13
N THR A 26 -15.02 -8.21 -1.31
CA THR A 26 -14.20 -8.15 -2.53
C THR A 26 -14.98 -8.70 -3.71
N THR A 27 -14.62 -8.23 -4.91
CA THR A 27 -15.11 -8.83 -6.16
C THR A 27 -14.05 -9.78 -6.69
N VAL A 28 -14.47 -10.98 -7.12
CA VAL A 28 -13.58 -11.99 -7.67
C VAL A 28 -12.80 -11.41 -8.86
N ASN A 29 -11.48 -11.67 -8.91
CA ASN A 29 -10.58 -11.20 -9.97
C ASN A 29 -10.58 -9.68 -10.20
N LYS A 30 -11.02 -8.89 -9.23
CA LYS A 30 -10.97 -7.43 -9.27
C LYS A 30 -10.02 -6.90 -8.21
N ASP A 31 -9.37 -5.81 -8.55
CA ASP A 31 -8.44 -5.12 -7.68
C ASP A 31 -9.18 -4.45 -6.51
N PHE A 32 -8.79 -4.77 -5.27
CA PHE A 32 -9.24 -4.06 -4.07
C PHE A 32 -8.13 -3.14 -3.57
N LYS A 33 -8.42 -1.84 -3.44
CA LYS A 33 -7.42 -0.77 -3.25
C LYS A 33 -7.40 -0.13 -1.86
N PHE A 34 -8.35 -0.42 -0.97
CA PHE A 34 -8.44 0.23 0.36
C PHE A 34 -8.61 1.75 0.29
N HIS A 35 -9.38 2.23 -0.69
CA HIS A 35 -9.65 3.65 -0.90
C HIS A 35 -10.94 4.09 -0.18
N TYR A 36 -10.90 5.25 0.50
CA TYR A 36 -12.05 5.74 1.28
C TYR A 36 -13.20 6.21 0.38
N ASP A 37 -12.91 6.95 -0.69
CA ASP A 37 -13.96 7.50 -1.56
C ASP A 37 -14.70 6.40 -2.34
N ASP A 38 -14.05 5.24 -2.54
CA ASP A 38 -14.67 4.05 -3.13
C ASP A 38 -15.46 3.21 -2.12
N ALA A 39 -15.55 3.65 -0.86
CA ALA A 39 -16.10 2.89 0.28
C ALA A 39 -15.46 1.50 0.46
N GLU A 40 -14.19 1.35 0.09
CA GLU A 40 -13.41 0.13 0.32
C GLU A 40 -12.84 0.08 1.74
N VAL A 41 -12.76 1.23 2.41
CA VAL A 41 -12.52 1.35 3.85
C VAL A 41 -13.61 2.21 4.48
N SER A 42 -13.91 1.98 5.75
CA SER A 42 -15.04 2.62 6.43
C SER A 42 -14.73 4.00 7.01
N GLU A 43 -13.45 4.35 7.13
CA GLU A 43 -13.00 5.59 7.75
C GLU A 43 -11.83 6.17 6.97
N GLU A 44 -11.78 7.49 6.82
CA GLU A 44 -10.73 8.19 6.07
C GLU A 44 -9.32 7.92 6.63
N ARG A 45 -9.18 7.75 7.95
CA ARG A 45 -7.91 7.39 8.58
C ARG A 45 -7.37 6.01 8.16
N ARG A 46 -8.23 5.15 7.63
CA ARG A 46 -7.88 3.82 7.09
C ARG A 46 -7.59 3.87 5.60
N ASN A 47 -7.79 5.02 4.95
CA ASN A 47 -7.40 5.22 3.57
C ASN A 47 -5.89 5.00 3.47
N LEU A 48 -5.49 4.05 2.63
CA LEU A 48 -4.11 3.84 2.33
C LEU A 48 -3.79 4.81 1.18
N TRP A 49 -3.00 5.85 1.48
CA TRP A 49 -2.74 6.98 0.58
C TRP A 49 -1.84 6.59 -0.59
N TRP A 50 -2.44 5.97 -1.61
CA TRP A 50 -1.73 5.48 -2.78
C TRP A 50 -1.59 6.48 -3.91
N GLU A 51 -2.52 7.42 -3.98
CA GLU A 51 -2.45 8.56 -4.88
C GLU A 51 -2.32 9.77 -3.96
N PRO A 52 -1.09 10.22 -3.64
CA PRO A 52 -0.95 11.43 -2.83
C PRO A 52 -1.69 12.58 -3.52
N GLU A 53 -2.15 13.58 -2.79
CA GLU A 53 -2.68 14.83 -3.36
C GLU A 53 -1.77 16.00 -2.93
N ASP A 54 -1.93 17.17 -3.53
CA ASP A 54 -1.32 18.43 -3.08
C ASP A 54 0.22 18.52 -3.09
N ASN A 55 0.89 18.14 -4.18
CA ASN A 55 2.36 18.21 -4.28
C ASN A 55 3.11 17.41 -3.20
N LYS A 56 2.52 16.30 -2.76
CA LYS A 56 3.15 15.35 -1.85
C LYS A 56 3.73 14.18 -2.64
N LEU A 57 4.84 13.66 -2.13
CA LEU A 57 5.45 12.43 -2.57
C LEU A 57 5.41 11.43 -1.42
N VAL A 58 4.93 10.23 -1.70
CA VAL A 58 4.81 9.12 -0.75
C VAL A 58 5.80 8.04 -1.13
N ILE A 59 6.70 7.72 -0.21
CA ILE A 59 7.62 6.60 -0.33
C ILE A 59 7.08 5.48 0.54
N ILE A 60 6.73 4.35 -0.06
CA ILE A 60 6.36 3.13 0.67
C ILE A 60 7.60 2.25 0.78
N GLU A 61 8.04 2.02 2.01
CA GLU A 61 9.23 1.21 2.32
C GLU A 61 8.86 -0.18 2.86
N ALA A 62 7.64 -0.34 3.37
CA ALA A 62 7.15 -1.59 3.93
C ALA A 62 5.67 -1.81 3.60
N LEU A 63 5.33 -3.06 3.31
CA LEU A 63 3.99 -3.49 2.95
C LEU A 63 3.63 -4.74 3.74
N GLY A 64 2.52 -4.69 4.45
CA GLY A 64 1.94 -5.80 5.19
C GLY A 64 0.55 -6.13 4.70
N ILE A 65 0.25 -7.42 4.56
CA ILE A 65 -1.09 -7.94 4.28
C ILE A 65 -1.41 -9.10 5.22
N ARG A 66 -2.60 -9.06 5.82
CA ARG A 66 -3.23 -10.21 6.45
C ARG A 66 -4.36 -10.68 5.53
N PRO A 67 -4.09 -11.75 4.75
CA PRO A 67 -5.03 -12.26 3.76
C PRO A 67 -6.11 -13.15 4.41
N HIS A 68 -7.22 -13.33 3.70
CA HIS A 68 -8.19 -14.38 3.94
C HIS A 68 -7.77 -15.67 3.18
N ALA A 69 -8.36 -16.82 3.48
CA ALA A 69 -8.04 -18.08 2.79
C ALA A 69 -8.31 -18.05 1.26
N ASN A 70 -9.19 -17.17 0.81
CA ASN A 70 -9.54 -16.98 -0.62
C ASN A 70 -8.72 -15.86 -1.29
N SER A 71 -7.77 -15.28 -0.57
CA SER A 71 -6.79 -14.35 -1.12
C SER A 71 -5.85 -15.06 -2.08
N HIS A 72 -5.33 -14.35 -3.08
CA HIS A 72 -4.48 -14.96 -4.08
C HIS A 72 -3.21 -14.16 -4.30
N PHE A 73 -3.37 -12.92 -4.75
CA PHE A 73 -2.24 -12.05 -5.06
C PHE A 73 -2.37 -10.70 -4.37
N THR A 74 -1.23 -10.20 -3.94
CA THR A 74 -1.05 -8.80 -3.57
C THR A 74 0.05 -8.20 -4.43
N ALA A 75 -0.19 -7.01 -4.97
CA ALA A 75 0.86 -6.24 -5.64
C ALA A 75 0.62 -4.75 -5.43
N LEU A 76 1.64 -3.96 -5.70
CA LEU A 76 1.49 -2.52 -5.85
C LEU A 76 1.19 -2.24 -7.31
N LYS A 77 0.04 -1.63 -7.64
CA LYS A 77 -0.11 -1.04 -8.98
C LYS A 77 0.70 0.23 -9.01
N VAL A 78 1.37 0.47 -10.12
CA VAL A 78 2.19 1.65 -10.33
C VAL A 78 2.07 1.98 -11.81
N SER A 79 1.48 3.14 -12.14
CA SER A 79 1.26 3.55 -13.54
C SER A 79 0.49 2.49 -14.37
N GLY A 80 -0.46 1.79 -13.75
CA GLY A 80 -1.25 0.74 -14.39
C GLY A 80 -0.61 -0.65 -14.39
N GLU A 81 0.68 -0.76 -14.09
CA GLU A 81 1.44 -2.02 -14.04
C GLU A 81 1.55 -2.58 -12.63
N TYR A 82 1.71 -3.90 -12.49
CA TYR A 82 1.90 -4.53 -11.18
C TYR A 82 3.38 -4.57 -10.81
N MET A 83 3.69 -4.19 -9.57
CA MET A 83 5.03 -4.18 -8.98
C MET A 83 5.05 -5.01 -7.68
N PRO A 84 5.89 -6.06 -7.62
CA PRO A 84 6.61 -6.67 -8.74
C PRO A 84 5.64 -7.26 -9.77
N SER A 85 6.10 -7.44 -11.02
CA SER A 85 5.29 -8.01 -12.11
C SER A 85 4.79 -9.43 -11.79
N SER A 86 5.59 -10.21 -11.06
CA SER A 86 5.25 -11.54 -10.56
C SER A 86 4.14 -11.53 -9.51
N ARG A 87 3.89 -10.38 -8.86
CA ARG A 87 3.02 -10.20 -7.70
C ARG A 87 3.47 -11.03 -6.50
N PHE A 88 3.06 -10.63 -5.31
CA PHE A 88 3.23 -11.44 -4.11
C PHE A 88 2.10 -12.45 -4.02
N TYR A 89 2.45 -13.73 -3.90
CA TYR A 89 1.46 -14.75 -3.55
C TYR A 89 1.13 -14.63 -2.06
N THR A 90 -0.15 -14.39 -1.75
CA THR A 90 -0.58 -14.07 -0.38
C THR A 90 -1.73 -14.96 0.05
N LEU A 91 -1.40 -15.98 0.85
CA LEU A 91 -2.34 -16.85 1.56
C LEU A 91 -2.06 -16.84 3.05
N PRO A 92 -3.03 -17.16 3.93
CA PRO A 92 -2.82 -17.17 5.38
C PRO A 92 -1.64 -18.03 5.83
N THR A 93 -1.35 -19.11 5.10
CA THR A 93 -0.26 -20.06 5.39
C THR A 93 1.05 -19.76 4.65
N HIS A 94 0.99 -18.99 3.55
CA HIS A 94 2.13 -18.70 2.69
C HIS A 94 2.06 -17.23 2.27
N ASN A 95 2.71 -16.36 3.04
CA ASN A 95 2.66 -14.93 2.82
C ASN A 95 3.93 -14.24 3.31
N ALA A 96 4.76 -13.80 2.36
CA ALA A 96 5.95 -13.01 2.64
C ALA A 96 5.63 -11.60 3.17
N LEU A 97 4.39 -11.13 3.00
CA LEU A 97 3.90 -9.84 3.48
C LEU A 97 3.16 -9.96 4.82
N MET A 98 3.23 -11.09 5.51
CA MET A 98 2.53 -11.27 6.80
C MET A 98 3.03 -10.27 7.83
N PHE A 99 2.12 -9.68 8.61
CA PHE A 99 2.44 -8.76 9.69
C PHE A 99 1.47 -8.95 10.86
N GLY A 100 1.88 -8.48 12.04
CA GLY A 100 1.13 -8.65 13.29
C GLY A 100 1.24 -10.07 13.83
N GLU A 101 0.24 -10.48 14.61
CA GLU A 101 0.19 -11.83 15.17
C GLU A 101 -0.08 -12.86 14.06
N ALA A 102 0.82 -13.83 13.93
CA ALA A 102 0.63 -15.00 13.09
C ALA A 102 1.24 -16.25 13.74
N ASN A 103 0.72 -17.41 13.34
CA ASN A 103 1.26 -18.69 13.78
C ASN A 103 2.59 -18.96 13.07
N SER A 104 3.63 -19.17 13.85
CA SER A 104 4.92 -19.69 13.37
C SER A 104 4.74 -21.08 12.75
N LEU A 105 5.65 -21.44 11.85
CA LEU A 105 5.77 -22.82 11.34
C LEU A 105 6.02 -23.85 12.46
N LEU A 106 6.45 -23.39 13.65
CA LEU A 106 6.69 -24.21 14.84
C LEU A 106 5.49 -24.30 15.80
N GLY A 107 4.35 -23.66 15.48
CA GLY A 107 3.11 -23.75 16.28
C GLY A 107 3.02 -22.79 17.48
N TRP A 108 3.84 -21.74 17.50
CA TRP A 108 3.81 -20.68 18.53
C TRP A 108 3.33 -19.37 17.89
N ASN A 109 2.74 -18.48 18.69
CA ASN A 109 2.35 -17.15 18.20
C ASN A 109 3.60 -16.27 18.08
N GLU A 110 3.85 -15.76 16.87
CA GLU A 110 4.91 -14.80 16.58
C GLU A 110 4.31 -13.47 16.14
N PHE A 111 4.98 -12.38 16.49
CA PHE A 111 4.63 -11.04 16.05
C PHE A 111 5.59 -10.58 14.97
N PHE A 112 5.07 -10.42 13.76
CA PHE A 112 5.83 -9.94 12.61
C PHE A 112 5.68 -8.42 12.47
N ALA A 113 6.80 -7.72 12.34
CA ALA A 113 6.78 -6.32 11.89
C ALA A 113 6.27 -6.24 10.44
N ILE A 114 5.84 -5.06 9.99
CA ILE A 114 5.47 -4.84 8.58
C ILE A 114 6.71 -5.15 7.72
N PRO A 115 6.65 -6.16 6.82
CA PRO A 115 7.81 -6.55 6.03
C PRO A 115 8.31 -5.41 5.16
N ARG A 116 9.62 -5.15 5.21
CA ARG A 116 10.27 -4.16 4.34
C ARG A 116 10.36 -4.69 2.93
N LEU A 117 10.08 -3.84 1.95
CA LEU A 117 10.31 -4.15 0.56
C LEU A 117 11.82 -4.05 0.29
N ALA A 118 12.46 -5.18 -0.02
CA ALA A 118 13.92 -5.28 -0.11
C ALA A 118 14.52 -4.39 -1.21
N ASP A 119 13.89 -4.34 -2.39
CA ASP A 119 14.44 -3.68 -3.59
C ASP A 119 13.47 -2.66 -4.25
N ALA A 120 12.28 -2.48 -3.69
CA ALA A 120 11.21 -1.69 -4.30
C ALA A 120 10.62 -0.70 -3.30
N GLN A 121 11.34 0.39 -3.02
CA GLN A 121 10.70 1.58 -2.47
C GLN A 121 9.82 2.15 -3.58
N VAL A 122 8.50 2.10 -3.40
CA VAL A 122 7.60 2.69 -4.39
C VAL A 122 7.44 4.17 -4.10
N ILE A 123 7.74 4.99 -5.10
CA ILE A 123 7.67 6.45 -5.03
C ILE A 123 6.39 6.89 -5.74
N MET A 124 5.34 7.13 -4.97
CA MET A 124 4.09 7.66 -5.50
C MET A 124 4.15 9.18 -5.43
N ALA A 125 3.87 9.89 -6.52
CA ALA A 125 3.94 11.34 -6.56
C ALA A 125 2.74 11.92 -7.30
N SER A 126 2.14 12.96 -6.73
CA SER A 126 1.11 13.73 -7.42
C SER A 126 1.55 15.14 -7.76
N SER A 127 1.14 15.53 -8.97
CA SER A 127 1.12 16.88 -9.53
C SER A 127 2.40 17.72 -9.52
N LEU A 128 3.55 17.20 -9.10
CA LEU A 128 4.76 17.96 -8.82
C LEU A 128 5.55 18.49 -10.04
N GLY A 129 4.91 19.01 -11.09
CA GLY A 129 5.60 19.36 -12.34
C GLY A 129 6.36 18.16 -12.96
N ILE A 130 6.09 16.96 -12.44
CA ILE A 130 6.62 15.68 -12.88
C ILE A 130 5.82 15.30 -14.14
N PRO A 131 6.49 15.03 -15.28
CA PRO A 131 5.82 14.65 -16.52
C PRO A 131 4.84 13.49 -16.28
N ASN A 132 3.70 13.45 -16.99
CA ASN A 132 2.68 12.42 -16.80
C ASN A 132 3.23 10.97 -16.81
N GLY A 133 4.33 10.71 -17.51
CA GLY A 133 5.01 9.39 -17.54
C GLY A 133 5.74 8.97 -16.24
N TYR A 134 5.84 9.87 -15.26
CA TYR A 134 6.39 9.61 -13.92
C TYR A 134 5.33 9.83 -12.83
N ARG A 135 4.06 10.09 -13.23
CA ARG A 135 2.94 10.10 -12.30
C ARG A 135 2.54 8.67 -12.04
N GLU A 136 2.95 8.15 -10.91
CA GLU A 136 2.58 6.82 -10.49
C GLU A 136 1.29 6.93 -9.67
N SER A 137 0.13 6.70 -10.32
CA SER A 137 -1.05 6.27 -9.58
C SER A 137 -0.84 4.82 -9.18
N GLY A 138 -1.02 4.55 -7.90
CA GLY A 138 -0.76 3.23 -7.39
C GLY A 138 -1.78 2.74 -6.39
N GLY A 139 -1.57 1.53 -5.90
CA GLY A 139 -2.41 0.95 -4.85
C GLY A 139 -1.94 -0.42 -4.45
N VAL A 140 -2.08 -0.78 -3.16
CA VAL A 140 -2.10 -2.21 -2.82
C VAL A 140 -3.34 -2.79 -3.41
N ILE A 141 -3.12 -3.72 -4.32
CA ILE A 141 -4.16 -4.45 -4.97
C ILE A 141 -4.16 -5.83 -4.38
N HIS A 142 -5.26 -6.13 -3.71
CA HIS A 142 -5.53 -7.47 -3.25
C HIS A 142 -6.55 -8.14 -4.17
N GLN A 143 -6.15 -9.26 -4.77
CA GLN A 143 -7.01 -10.08 -5.62
C GLN A 143 -7.38 -11.39 -4.91
N THR A 144 -8.65 -11.77 -5.04
CA THR A 144 -9.24 -12.95 -4.41
C THR A 144 -9.85 -13.88 -5.46
N THR A 145 -9.73 -15.20 -5.26
CA THR A 145 -10.35 -16.22 -6.12
C THR A 145 -11.83 -16.41 -5.84
N VAL A 146 -12.27 -16.11 -4.62
CA VAL A 146 -13.66 -16.09 -4.18
C VAL A 146 -13.89 -14.78 -3.43
N ALA A 147 -15.09 -14.21 -3.54
CA ALA A 147 -15.44 -13.00 -2.82
C ALA A 147 -15.20 -13.18 -1.31
N VAL A 148 -14.43 -12.27 -0.72
CA VAL A 148 -14.12 -12.24 0.70
C VAL A 148 -15.00 -11.20 1.35
N THR A 149 -15.68 -11.55 2.45
CA THR A 149 -16.56 -10.64 3.20
C THR A 149 -15.79 -9.47 3.82
N ALA A 150 -16.50 -8.43 4.23
CA ALA A 150 -15.93 -7.30 4.95
C ALA A 150 -15.12 -7.73 6.20
N ASP A 151 -14.16 -6.92 6.61
CA ASP A 151 -13.32 -7.07 7.81
C ASP A 151 -12.42 -8.31 7.83
N ASN A 152 -12.21 -8.97 6.69
CA ASN A 152 -11.43 -10.21 6.60
C ASN A 152 -10.06 -10.04 5.93
N ILE A 153 -9.76 -8.88 5.35
CA ILE A 153 -8.47 -8.55 4.75
C ILE A 153 -7.97 -7.27 5.38
N ILE A 154 -6.74 -7.30 5.89
CA ILE A 154 -6.08 -6.15 6.52
C ILE A 154 -4.82 -5.82 5.75
N ALA A 155 -4.60 -4.55 5.45
CA ALA A 155 -3.41 -4.03 4.80
C ALA A 155 -2.75 -2.96 5.66
N ALA A 156 -1.42 -2.91 5.64
CA ALA A 156 -0.65 -1.89 6.33
C ALA A 156 0.53 -1.41 5.48
N ILE A 157 0.84 -0.13 5.57
CA ILE A 157 1.99 0.49 4.91
C ILE A 157 2.79 1.31 5.91
N ALA A 158 4.10 1.33 5.69
CA ALA A 158 5.00 2.25 6.35
C ALA A 158 6.00 2.86 5.37
N GLY A 159 6.46 4.07 5.67
CA GLY A 159 7.43 4.79 4.87
C GLY A 159 7.48 6.28 5.19
N LYS A 160 7.48 7.14 4.17
CA LYS A 160 7.65 8.60 4.32
C LYS A 160 6.71 9.38 3.41
N ILE A 161 6.26 10.53 3.88
CA ILE A 161 5.61 11.56 3.08
C ILE A 161 6.59 12.73 2.96
N ILE A 162 6.83 13.20 1.75
CA ILE A 162 7.63 14.37 1.43
C ILE A 162 6.69 15.46 0.89
N ASP A 163 6.61 16.56 1.62
CA ASP A 163 5.87 17.76 1.24
C ASP A 163 6.85 18.78 0.64
N MET A 164 6.59 19.15 -0.62
CA MET A 164 7.50 19.94 -1.46
C MET A 164 7.12 21.44 -1.54
N ALA A 165 6.37 21.96 -0.56
CA ALA A 165 5.98 23.36 -0.33
C ALA A 165 6.65 24.50 -1.15
#